data_AF-A0AA40ESQ0-F1
#
_entry.id   AF-A0AA40ESQ0-F1
#
_cell.length_a   1.000
_cell.length_b   1.000
_cell.length_c   1.000
_cell.angle_alpha   90.00
_cell.angle_beta   90.00
_cell.angle_gamma   90.00
#
_symmetry.space_group_name_H-M   'P 1'
#
loop_
_entity.id
_entity.type
_entity.pdbx_description
1 polymer ?
#
loop_
_entity_poly.entity_id
_entity_poly.type
_entity_poly.pdbx_seq_one_letter_code
_entity_poly.pdbx_strand_id
1 'polypeptide(L)'
;MALVRESREHDRLSSAYCPDIKAVSIEVTREVTLTLDVPSFRVTEGSCEAAEFSSSLPEIVSAHATFKAAMQSDTGSGDPFYEACIAEVRAISLCFPDIKSDFLRIAFTAWLAFACIMDDILEVMPLKDRESTLLECIQIIKDTLDYLPSHLVPITAQCRDGRIQNITRLLYNHCVQYLPQASARAFFEAVCVVLEAHIDEVRFLQGRVPNNFSTYITIRSRTIALNPFFEVIKTEFLAETEWQFNSAWEKLQLEVSRVAGLQNDLIGLARDLEDGEQLNAITVLMRSYGGIDKAELNSALLSWCIAEVSAEHNQGITRCLYYASQLHLTAKELGLQGAAMDTTEFVVRHILLLCETHLKWCASSKRYSVKSCISQRHSIHPDSPFLPTVCDSYTRVAMVKGTPYADGSEGNIGTTSDSRTESQLESSV
;
A
#
# COMPACT_ATOMS: atom_id res chain seq x y z
N MET A 1 24.36 -7.65 -19.90
CA MET A 1 25.83 -7.43 -19.96
C MET A 1 26.22 -5.95 -20.12
N ALA A 2 25.43 -5.10 -20.79
CA ALA A 2 25.68 -3.64 -20.82
C ALA A 2 25.57 -3.00 -19.41
N LEU A 3 24.53 -3.36 -18.65
CA LEU A 3 24.31 -2.93 -17.25
C LEU A 3 25.47 -3.25 -16.28
N VAL A 4 26.25 -4.30 -16.53
CA VAL A 4 27.34 -4.72 -15.63
C VAL A 4 28.64 -3.94 -15.90
N ARG A 5 28.80 -3.37 -17.11
CA ARG A 5 29.98 -2.55 -17.44
C ARG A 5 29.82 -1.08 -17.00
N GLU A 6 28.61 -0.54 -17.01
CA GLU A 6 28.31 0.80 -16.47
C GLU A 6 28.43 0.85 -14.94
N SER A 7 28.23 -0.28 -14.25
CA SER A 7 28.37 -0.41 -12.78
C SER A 7 29.77 -0.07 -12.24
N ARG A 8 30.85 -0.16 -13.05
CA ARG A 8 32.22 0.08 -12.55
C ARG A 8 32.68 1.55 -12.64
N GLU A 9 32.09 2.35 -13.52
CA GLU A 9 32.26 3.80 -13.46
C GLU A 9 31.37 4.41 -12.37
N HIS A 10 30.28 3.72 -12.02
CA HIS A 10 29.39 4.05 -10.93
C HIS A 10 30.09 4.01 -9.55
N ASP A 11 30.93 3.00 -9.31
CA ASP A 11 31.70 2.82 -8.06
C ASP A 11 32.70 3.96 -7.75
N ARG A 12 33.04 4.81 -8.74
CA ARG A 12 34.02 5.90 -8.58
C ARG A 12 33.39 7.29 -8.41
N LEU A 13 32.09 7.46 -8.68
CA LEU A 13 31.50 8.79 -8.81
C LEU A 13 30.70 9.30 -7.60
N SER A 14 30.30 8.49 -6.61
CA SER A 14 29.78 9.06 -5.37
C SER A 14 29.67 8.06 -4.21
N SER A 15 30.67 8.03 -3.32
CA SER A 15 30.51 7.36 -2.01
C SER A 15 29.67 8.19 -1.02
N ALA A 16 29.19 9.38 -1.41
CA ALA A 16 28.37 10.25 -0.57
C ALA A 16 26.87 10.08 -0.83
N TYR A 17 26.49 9.67 -2.05
CA TYR A 17 25.11 9.69 -2.52
C TYR A 17 24.49 8.29 -2.70
N CYS A 18 25.30 7.27 -2.97
CA CYS A 18 24.79 5.91 -3.07
C CYS A 18 24.89 5.24 -1.69
N PRO A 19 23.77 4.95 -1.00
CA PRO A 19 23.81 4.23 0.26
C PRO A 19 24.38 2.83 0.06
N ASP A 20 25.10 2.33 1.08
CA ASP A 20 25.57 0.95 1.08
C ASP A 20 24.36 -0.01 0.99
N ILE A 21 24.44 -1.03 0.14
CA ILE A 21 23.43 -2.10 0.13
C ILE A 21 23.74 -3.06 1.27
N LYS A 22 22.74 -3.32 2.12
CA LYS A 22 22.81 -4.30 3.19
C LYS A 22 21.80 -5.42 2.92
N ALA A 23 22.27 -6.65 2.95
CA ALA A 23 21.39 -7.82 3.00
C ALA A 23 20.77 -7.95 4.41
N VAL A 24 19.45 -8.05 4.48
CA VAL A 24 18.68 -8.25 5.71
C VAL A 24 18.02 -9.63 5.63
N SER A 25 18.28 -10.46 6.62
CA SER A 25 17.66 -11.76 6.75
C SER A 25 16.45 -11.70 7.69
N ILE A 26 15.29 -12.16 7.22
CA ILE A 26 14.03 -12.15 7.95
C ILE A 26 13.48 -13.57 8.00
N GLU A 27 13.23 -14.09 9.19
CA GLU A 27 12.53 -15.36 9.38
C GLU A 27 11.02 -15.10 9.24
N VAL A 28 10.39 -15.63 8.18
CA VAL A 28 8.94 -15.49 7.96
C VAL A 28 8.20 -16.66 8.58
N THR A 29 8.78 -17.85 8.48
CA THR A 29 8.33 -19.07 9.18
C THR A 29 9.56 -19.85 9.63
N ARG A 30 9.37 -20.88 10.46
CA ARG A 30 10.46 -21.79 10.91
C ARG A 30 11.26 -22.42 9.77
N GLU A 31 10.70 -22.47 8.56
CA GLU A 31 11.28 -23.13 7.40
C GLU A 31 11.65 -22.15 6.28
N VAL A 32 11.26 -20.88 6.40
CA VAL A 32 11.45 -19.86 5.35
C VAL A 32 12.18 -18.66 5.93
N THR A 33 13.42 -18.48 5.47
CA THR A 33 14.20 -17.25 5.68
C THR A 33 14.31 -16.49 4.38
N LEU A 34 13.92 -15.22 4.41
CA LEU A 34 14.11 -14.28 3.31
C LEU A 34 15.46 -13.58 3.46
N THR A 35 16.11 -13.29 2.33
CA THR A 35 17.28 -12.40 2.29
C THR A 35 16.98 -11.28 1.31
N LEU A 36 16.72 -10.09 1.85
CA LEU A 36 16.32 -8.91 1.09
C LEU A 36 17.43 -7.86 1.14
N ASP A 37 17.82 -7.37 -0.03
CA ASP A 37 18.74 -6.25 -0.13
C ASP A 37 17.99 -4.95 0.21
N VAL A 38 18.61 -4.06 0.96
CA VAL A 38 18.08 -2.71 1.20
C VAL A 38 19.19 -1.67 1.19
N PRO A 39 18.94 -0.45 0.70
CA PRO A 39 19.84 0.67 0.94
C PRO A 39 19.92 0.94 2.44
N SER A 40 21.12 1.13 2.97
CA SER A 40 21.35 1.40 4.39
C SER A 40 21.61 2.88 4.61
N PHE A 41 20.60 3.60 5.10
CA PHE A 41 20.71 4.96 5.61
C PHE A 41 20.95 4.99 7.12
N ARG A 42 21.13 3.82 7.74
CA ARG A 42 21.44 3.65 9.18
C ARG A 42 20.38 4.26 10.09
N VAL A 43 19.12 4.28 9.67
CA VAL A 43 18.01 4.71 10.52
C VAL A 43 17.91 3.75 11.70
N THR A 44 18.11 4.20 12.93
CA THR A 44 17.93 3.34 14.11
C THR A 44 16.52 3.50 14.64
N GLU A 45 15.85 2.41 15.05
CA GLU A 45 14.49 2.46 15.61
C GLU A 45 14.45 3.39 16.85
N GLY A 46 15.52 3.40 17.65
CA GLY A 46 15.67 4.29 18.81
C GLY A 46 15.98 5.76 18.49
N SER A 47 16.32 6.11 17.24
CA SER A 47 16.48 7.52 16.86
C SER A 47 15.15 8.28 16.88
N CYS A 48 14.02 7.59 16.69
CA CYS A 48 12.68 8.19 16.80
C CYS A 48 12.22 8.37 18.25
N GLU A 49 12.76 7.62 19.21
CA GLU A 49 12.36 7.72 20.64
C GLU A 49 13.19 8.75 21.42
N ALA A 50 14.43 9.02 20.99
CA ALA A 50 15.35 9.93 21.68
C ALA A 50 15.55 11.30 21.00
N ALA A 51 15.29 11.43 19.69
CA ALA A 51 15.40 12.70 19.00
C ALA A 51 14.07 13.45 19.08
N GLU A 52 13.92 14.19 20.17
CA GLU A 52 12.92 15.26 20.37
C GLU A 52 11.49 14.86 20.01
N PHE A 53 10.71 14.56 21.05
CA PHE A 53 9.30 14.92 21.02
C PHE A 53 9.22 16.41 20.64
N SER A 54 9.07 16.68 19.34
CA SER A 54 8.69 18.00 18.88
C SER A 54 7.51 18.41 19.74
N SER A 55 7.53 19.63 20.26
CA SER A 55 6.41 20.19 21.02
C SER A 55 5.07 20.06 20.25
N SER A 56 5.13 19.83 18.94
CA SER A 56 4.00 19.61 18.04
C SER A 56 3.44 18.17 17.97
N LEU A 57 4.08 17.15 18.54
CA LEU A 57 3.54 15.77 18.45
C LEU A 57 2.10 15.65 18.98
N PRO A 58 1.73 16.26 20.13
CA PRO A 58 0.35 16.24 20.60
C PRO A 58 -0.64 16.88 19.62
N GLU A 59 -0.22 17.93 18.91
CA GLU A 59 -1.05 18.63 17.92
C GLU A 59 -1.29 17.77 16.68
N ILE A 60 -0.24 17.11 16.17
CA ILE A 60 -0.35 16.16 15.04
C ILE A 60 -1.27 14.99 15.42
N VAL A 61 -1.08 14.39 16.60
CA VAL A 61 -1.91 13.30 17.09
C VAL A 61 -3.36 13.74 17.27
N SER A 62 -3.59 14.96 17.78
CA SER A 62 -4.94 15.52 17.95
C SER A 62 -5.65 15.74 16.61
N ALA A 63 -4.95 16.33 15.62
CA ALA A 63 -5.48 16.53 14.28
C ALA A 63 -5.82 15.18 13.61
N HIS A 64 -4.93 14.20 13.74
CA HIS A 64 -5.14 12.86 13.21
C HIS A 64 -6.28 12.10 13.90
N ALA A 65 -6.36 12.18 15.23
CA ALA A 65 -7.45 11.60 16.01
C ALA A 65 -8.81 12.18 15.59
N THR A 66 -8.89 13.49 15.36
CA THR A 66 -10.10 14.16 14.87
C THR A 66 -10.51 13.63 13.50
N PHE A 67 -9.55 13.50 12.57
CA PHE A 67 -9.79 12.95 11.24
C PHE A 67 -10.25 11.49 11.29
N LYS A 68 -9.54 10.64 12.05
CA LYS A 68 -9.84 9.22 12.18
C LYS A 68 -11.21 8.96 12.81
N ALA A 69 -11.58 9.74 13.83
CA ALA A 69 -12.91 9.67 14.45
C ALA A 69 -14.02 10.02 13.45
N ALA A 70 -13.78 10.99 12.54
CA ALA A 70 -14.74 11.33 11.49
C ALA A 70 -14.90 10.23 10.44
N MET A 71 -13.85 9.47 10.13
CA MET A 71 -13.92 8.31 9.23
C MET A 71 -14.63 7.10 9.86
N GLN A 72 -14.52 6.94 11.18
CA GLN A 72 -15.00 5.78 11.92
C GLN A 72 -15.93 6.20 13.06
N SER A 73 -17.14 6.68 12.71
CA SER A 73 -18.11 7.19 13.68
C SER A 73 -18.51 6.20 14.79
N ASP A 74 -18.31 4.90 14.54
CA ASP A 74 -18.75 3.82 15.41
C ASP A 74 -17.65 3.33 16.37
N THR A 75 -16.40 3.78 16.21
CA THR A 75 -15.31 3.44 17.13
C THR A 75 -15.28 4.38 18.33
N GLY A 76 -15.29 3.82 19.54
CA GLY A 76 -15.19 4.61 20.77
C GLY A 76 -13.85 5.34 20.89
N SER A 77 -13.88 6.58 21.38
CA SER A 77 -12.72 7.47 21.54
C SER A 77 -11.90 7.21 22.82
N GLY A 78 -11.64 5.94 23.14
CA GLY A 78 -10.90 5.54 24.35
C GLY A 78 -9.38 5.50 24.17
N ASP A 79 -8.65 5.14 25.21
CA ASP A 79 -7.18 5.02 25.17
C ASP A 79 -6.65 4.18 23.99
N PRO A 80 -7.24 3.01 23.63
CA PRO A 80 -6.76 2.22 22.49
C PRO A 80 -6.85 2.97 21.15
N PHE A 81 -7.83 3.85 20.99
CA PHE A 81 -7.98 4.67 19.79
C PHE A 81 -6.85 5.70 19.66
N TYR A 82 -6.51 6.37 20.76
CA TYR A 82 -5.41 7.34 20.78
C TYR A 82 -4.04 6.65 20.63
N GLU A 83 -3.82 5.51 21.25
CA GLU A 83 -2.62 4.71 21.05
C GLU A 83 -2.44 4.31 19.58
N ALA A 84 -3.52 3.93 18.89
CA ALA A 84 -3.48 3.66 17.45
C ALA A 84 -3.14 4.91 16.64
N CYS A 85 -3.67 6.08 17.01
CA CYS A 85 -3.32 7.35 16.36
C CYS A 85 -1.83 7.69 16.54
N ILE A 86 -1.30 7.52 17.76
CA ILE A 86 0.12 7.72 18.06
C ILE A 86 0.98 6.77 17.24
N ALA A 87 0.59 5.50 17.14
CA ALA A 87 1.32 4.50 16.35
C ALA A 87 1.37 4.87 14.86
N GLU A 88 0.28 5.37 14.28
CA GLU A 88 0.24 5.82 12.88
C GLU A 88 1.11 7.05 12.64
N VAL A 89 1.09 8.04 13.54
CA VAL A 89 1.99 9.21 13.46
C VAL A 89 3.45 8.79 13.59
N ARG A 90 3.75 7.81 14.46
CA ARG A 90 5.10 7.23 14.59
C ARG A 90 5.51 6.46 13.35
N ALA A 91 4.60 5.75 12.68
CA ALA A 91 4.88 5.08 11.41
C ALA A 91 5.30 6.10 10.33
N ILE A 92 4.58 7.23 10.21
CA ILE A 92 4.99 8.31 9.30
C ILE A 92 6.35 8.89 9.69
N SER A 93 6.61 9.06 10.99
CA SER A 93 7.89 9.58 11.48
C SER A 93 9.05 8.60 11.22
N LEU A 94 8.79 7.29 11.24
CA LEU A 94 9.75 6.25 10.84
C LEU A 94 9.99 6.27 9.32
N CYS A 95 8.93 6.41 8.53
CA CYS A 95 9.03 6.43 7.07
C CYS A 95 9.78 7.66 6.56
N PHE A 96 9.56 8.82 7.20
CA PHE A 96 10.09 10.12 6.80
C PHE A 96 10.75 10.87 7.97
N PRO A 97 11.86 10.35 8.53
CA PRO A 97 12.46 10.86 9.76
C PRO A 97 12.97 12.30 9.65
N ASP A 98 13.35 12.76 8.46
CA ASP A 98 13.87 14.11 8.26
C ASP A 98 12.78 15.12 7.85
N ILE A 99 11.54 14.68 7.62
CA ILE A 99 10.40 15.58 7.39
C ILE A 99 9.86 16.06 8.74
N LYS A 100 10.28 17.25 9.15
CA LYS A 100 9.88 17.86 10.43
C LYS A 100 8.64 18.76 10.33
N SER A 101 8.16 19.04 9.13
CA SER A 101 6.96 19.87 8.92
C SER A 101 5.71 19.19 9.50
N ASP A 102 5.04 19.85 10.44
CA ASP A 102 3.84 19.34 11.09
C ASP A 102 2.68 19.19 10.10
N PHE A 103 2.49 20.15 9.20
CA PHE A 103 1.41 20.10 8.21
C PHE A 103 1.57 18.93 7.23
N LEU A 104 2.81 18.59 6.86
CA LEU A 104 3.09 17.41 6.05
C LEU A 104 2.83 16.13 6.82
N ARG A 105 3.29 16.05 8.08
CA ARG A 105 3.07 14.88 8.93
C ARG A 105 1.58 14.63 9.18
N ILE A 106 0.78 15.68 9.37
CA ILE A 106 -0.69 15.58 9.49
C ILE A 106 -1.28 14.99 8.21
N ALA A 107 -1.01 15.59 7.05
CA ALA A 107 -1.55 15.12 5.77
C ALA A 107 -1.10 13.69 5.45
N PHE A 108 0.15 13.34 5.75
CA PHE A 108 0.71 12.01 5.49
C PHE A 108 0.07 10.94 6.39
N THR A 109 -0.16 11.28 7.66
CA THR A 109 -0.82 10.34 8.59
C THR A 109 -2.29 10.14 8.21
N ALA A 110 -2.97 11.20 7.79
CA ALA A 110 -4.33 11.12 7.27
C ALA A 110 -4.41 10.25 6.00
N TRP A 111 -3.49 10.42 5.06
CA TRP A 111 -3.40 9.58 3.86
C TRP A 111 -3.18 8.10 4.21
N LEU A 112 -2.24 7.80 5.11
CA LEU A 112 -1.97 6.42 5.54
C LEU A 112 -3.24 5.77 6.13
N ALA A 113 -3.95 6.47 7.02
CA ALA A 113 -5.17 5.94 7.60
C ALA A 113 -6.30 5.78 6.58
N PHE A 114 -6.46 6.74 5.68
CA PHE A 114 -7.43 6.65 4.58
C PHE A 114 -7.12 5.43 3.69
N ALA A 115 -5.87 5.26 3.26
CA ALA A 115 -5.47 4.18 2.35
C ALA A 115 -5.74 2.81 2.98
N CYS A 116 -5.39 2.63 4.27
CA CYS A 116 -5.71 1.40 5.01
C CYS A 116 -7.21 1.14 5.11
N ILE A 117 -8.02 2.15 5.48
CA ILE A 117 -9.47 1.98 5.63
C ILE A 117 -10.14 1.73 4.27
N MET A 118 -9.69 2.40 3.22
CA MET A 118 -10.19 2.18 1.87
C MET A 118 -9.93 0.73 1.43
N ASP A 119 -8.72 0.22 1.65
CA ASP A 119 -8.33 -1.16 1.36
C ASP A 119 -9.24 -2.16 2.10
N ASP A 120 -9.42 -1.98 3.42
CA ASP A 120 -10.30 -2.82 4.25
C ASP A 120 -11.76 -2.80 3.75
N ILE A 121 -12.28 -1.63 3.34
CA ILE A 121 -13.64 -1.50 2.80
C ILE A 121 -13.75 -2.18 1.43
N LEU A 122 -12.76 -1.99 0.55
CA LEU A 122 -12.73 -2.62 -0.76
C LEU A 122 -12.68 -4.14 -0.63
N GLU A 123 -11.86 -4.70 0.26
CA GLU A 123 -11.70 -6.14 0.47
C GLU A 123 -13.05 -6.84 0.71
N VAL A 124 -13.91 -6.24 1.54
CA VAL A 124 -15.25 -6.78 1.86
C VAL A 124 -16.35 -6.34 0.90
N MET A 125 -16.10 -5.35 0.05
CA MET A 125 -17.05 -4.88 -0.95
C MET A 125 -17.20 -5.90 -2.09
N PRO A 126 -18.42 -6.17 -2.59
CA PRO A 126 -18.60 -7.02 -3.76
C PRO A 126 -17.81 -6.50 -4.98
N LEU A 127 -17.09 -7.40 -5.66
CA LEU A 127 -16.20 -7.05 -6.78
C LEU A 127 -16.86 -6.23 -7.89
N LYS A 128 -18.16 -6.43 -8.12
CA LYS A 128 -18.94 -5.71 -9.14
C LYS A 128 -19.16 -4.22 -8.82
N ASP A 129 -19.09 -3.84 -7.54
CA ASP A 129 -19.41 -2.49 -7.06
C ASP A 129 -18.13 -1.64 -6.87
N ARG A 130 -16.96 -2.28 -6.74
CA ARG A 130 -15.67 -1.61 -6.45
C ARG A 130 -15.27 -0.61 -7.52
N GLU A 131 -15.33 -1.00 -8.80
CA GLU A 131 -14.89 -0.15 -9.92
C GLU A 131 -15.71 1.14 -10.01
N SER A 132 -17.04 1.06 -9.90
CA SER A 132 -17.91 2.25 -9.89
C SER A 132 -17.64 3.16 -8.69
N THR A 133 -17.44 2.59 -7.50
CA THR A 133 -17.12 3.36 -6.28
C THR A 133 -15.82 4.15 -6.43
N LEU A 134 -14.77 3.52 -6.96
CA LEU A 134 -13.47 4.15 -7.17
C LEU A 134 -13.54 5.27 -8.22
N LEU A 135 -14.28 5.06 -9.31
CA LEU A 135 -14.53 6.09 -10.33
C LEU A 135 -15.26 7.31 -9.76
N GLU A 136 -16.26 7.10 -8.90
CA GLU A 136 -16.96 8.19 -8.23
C GLU A 136 -16.03 8.96 -7.26
N CYS A 137 -15.12 8.27 -6.57
CA CYS A 137 -14.12 8.93 -5.72
C CYS A 137 -13.15 9.80 -6.53
N ILE A 138 -12.68 9.31 -7.68
CA ILE A 138 -11.86 10.10 -8.61
C ILE A 138 -12.63 11.34 -9.07
N GLN A 139 -13.91 11.19 -9.42
CA GLN A 139 -14.74 12.32 -9.86
C GLN A 139 -14.92 13.36 -8.74
N ILE A 140 -15.19 12.93 -7.51
CA ILE A 140 -15.28 13.82 -6.33
C ILE A 140 -14.00 14.65 -6.19
N ILE A 141 -12.83 14.02 -6.32
CA ILE A 141 -11.55 14.72 -6.21
C ILE A 141 -11.39 15.73 -7.36
N LYS A 142 -11.59 15.30 -8.61
CA LYS A 142 -11.43 16.16 -9.80
C LYS A 142 -12.38 17.37 -9.79
N ASP A 143 -13.66 17.16 -9.48
CA ASP A 143 -14.64 18.25 -9.37
C ASP A 143 -14.23 19.29 -8.34
N THR A 144 -13.64 18.84 -7.22
CA THR A 144 -13.22 19.74 -6.15
C THR A 144 -11.93 20.49 -6.50
N LEU A 145 -11.03 19.89 -7.29
CA LEU A 145 -9.80 20.53 -7.79
C LEU A 145 -10.07 21.61 -8.85
N ASP A 146 -11.09 21.43 -9.68
CA ASP A 146 -11.42 22.33 -10.80
C ASP A 146 -12.37 23.48 -10.42
N TYR A 147 -12.77 23.58 -9.15
CA TYR A 147 -13.79 24.53 -8.65
C TYR A 147 -15.10 24.52 -9.46
N LEU A 148 -15.38 23.42 -10.15
CA LEU A 148 -16.60 23.30 -10.94
C LEU A 148 -17.78 23.17 -9.96
N PRO A 149 -18.85 23.98 -10.13
CA PRO A 149 -20.05 23.80 -9.31
C PRO A 149 -20.50 22.36 -9.48
N SER A 150 -20.54 21.62 -8.37
CA SER A 150 -20.78 20.19 -8.31
C SER A 150 -22.18 19.86 -8.83
N HIS A 151 -22.35 19.86 -10.15
CA HIS A 151 -23.44 19.20 -10.84
C HIS A 151 -23.14 17.72 -10.86
N LEU A 152 -23.03 17.13 -9.66
CA LEU A 152 -22.94 15.69 -9.45
C LEU A 152 -24.25 15.09 -9.95
N VAL A 153 -24.32 14.77 -11.24
CA VAL A 153 -25.18 13.69 -11.70
C VAL A 153 -24.52 12.44 -11.11
N PRO A 154 -25.16 11.74 -10.16
CA PRO A 154 -24.58 10.52 -9.59
C PRO A 154 -24.28 9.58 -10.77
N ILE A 155 -22.99 9.33 -11.04
CA ILE A 155 -22.59 8.54 -12.22
C ILE A 155 -23.21 7.14 -12.14
N THR A 156 -23.60 6.67 -10.95
CA THR A 156 -24.58 5.60 -10.84
C THR A 156 -25.51 5.79 -9.63
N ALA A 157 -26.83 5.71 -9.83
CA ALA A 157 -27.80 5.48 -8.74
C ALA A 157 -27.70 4.03 -8.17
N GLN A 158 -26.56 3.35 -8.37
CA GLN A 158 -26.42 1.91 -8.13
C GLN A 158 -25.43 1.56 -7.02
N CYS A 159 -24.51 2.46 -6.64
CA CYS A 159 -23.60 2.14 -5.55
C CYS A 159 -24.34 2.19 -4.20
N ARG A 160 -24.48 1.02 -3.57
CA ARG A 160 -25.19 0.86 -2.29
C ARG A 160 -24.35 1.28 -1.08
N ASP A 161 -23.04 1.38 -1.25
CA ASP A 161 -22.08 1.65 -0.18
C ASP A 161 -21.32 2.95 -0.45
N GLY A 162 -21.75 4.03 0.22
CA GLY A 162 -21.17 5.36 0.10
C GLY A 162 -19.95 5.62 1.00
N ARG A 163 -19.43 4.60 1.70
CA ARG A 163 -18.39 4.79 2.73
C ARG A 163 -17.10 5.37 2.14
N ILE A 164 -16.59 4.81 1.04
CA ILE A 164 -15.33 5.28 0.42
C ILE A 164 -15.47 6.72 -0.10
N GLN A 165 -16.60 7.04 -0.74
CA GLN A 165 -16.91 8.39 -1.21
C GLN A 165 -16.96 9.39 -0.04
N ASN A 166 -17.52 8.98 1.11
CA ASN A 166 -17.56 9.82 2.30
C ASN A 166 -16.16 10.07 2.87
N ILE A 167 -15.36 9.03 3.11
CA ILE A 167 -14.00 9.20 3.61
C ILE A 167 -13.09 9.94 2.61
N THR A 168 -13.38 9.87 1.31
CA THR A 168 -12.66 10.65 0.27
C THR A 168 -12.91 12.14 0.44
N ARG A 169 -14.17 12.56 0.69
CA ARG A 169 -14.49 13.96 0.98
C ARG A 169 -13.86 14.44 2.28
N LEU A 170 -13.85 13.58 3.31
CA LEU A 170 -13.19 13.88 4.58
C LEU A 170 -11.69 14.08 4.39
N LEU A 171 -11.02 13.18 3.64
CA LEU A 171 -9.60 13.30 3.32
C LEU A 171 -9.32 14.60 2.59
N TYR A 172 -10.12 14.92 1.57
CA TYR A 172 -10.01 16.18 0.82
C TYR A 172 -10.05 17.38 1.76
N ASN A 173 -11.16 17.52 2.51
CA ASN A 173 -11.37 18.65 3.40
C ASN A 173 -10.30 18.74 4.49
N HIS A 174 -9.78 17.61 4.95
CA HIS A 174 -8.73 17.58 5.96
C HIS A 174 -7.39 18.06 5.37
N CYS A 175 -6.91 17.44 4.29
CA CYS A 175 -5.58 17.76 3.74
C CYS A 175 -5.48 19.19 3.20
N VAL A 176 -6.52 19.75 2.57
CA VAL A 176 -6.48 21.13 2.06
C VAL A 176 -6.42 22.21 3.14
N GLN A 177 -6.69 21.86 4.41
CA GLN A 177 -6.51 22.78 5.55
C GLN A 177 -5.04 22.91 5.94
N TYR A 178 -4.21 21.92 5.62
CA TYR A 178 -2.82 21.85 6.07
C TYR A 178 -1.82 22.01 4.92
N LEU A 179 -2.13 21.50 3.74
CA LEU A 179 -1.23 21.57 2.59
C LEU A 179 -1.37 22.92 1.85
N PRO A 180 -0.25 23.52 1.42
CA PRO A 180 -0.27 24.59 0.42
C PRO A 180 -1.01 24.16 -0.86
N GLN A 181 -1.62 25.11 -1.57
CA GLN A 181 -2.49 24.82 -2.71
C GLN A 181 -1.81 23.96 -3.79
N ALA A 182 -0.54 24.26 -4.13
CA ALA A 182 0.22 23.49 -5.12
C ALA A 182 0.40 22.03 -4.67
N SER A 183 0.81 21.83 -3.43
CA SER A 183 1.04 20.50 -2.84
C SER A 183 -0.26 19.73 -2.63
N ALA A 184 -1.35 20.39 -2.27
CA ALA A 184 -2.67 19.78 -2.21
C ALA A 184 -3.13 19.28 -3.59
N ARG A 185 -2.92 20.08 -4.65
CA ARG A 185 -3.23 19.64 -6.02
C ARG A 185 -2.39 18.42 -6.42
N ALA A 186 -1.06 18.49 -6.26
CA ALA A 186 -0.16 17.38 -6.59
C ALA A 186 -0.49 16.11 -5.79
N PHE A 187 -0.81 16.25 -4.49
CA PHE A 187 -1.27 15.17 -3.64
C PHE A 187 -2.51 14.50 -4.20
N PHE A 188 -3.57 15.26 -4.52
CA PHE A 188 -4.84 14.69 -4.96
C PHE A 188 -4.81 14.14 -6.39
N GLU A 189 -3.99 14.71 -7.27
CA GLU A 189 -3.67 14.10 -8.57
C GLU A 189 -3.02 12.73 -8.38
N ALA A 190 -2.05 12.61 -7.46
CA ALA A 190 -1.43 11.33 -7.12
C ALA A 190 -2.40 10.35 -6.45
N VAL A 191 -3.34 10.82 -5.62
CA VAL A 191 -4.42 9.97 -5.06
C VAL A 191 -5.29 9.40 -6.18
N CYS A 192 -5.62 10.19 -7.20
CA CYS A 192 -6.39 9.69 -8.35
C CYS A 192 -5.65 8.55 -9.06
N VAL A 193 -4.33 8.65 -9.24
CA VAL A 193 -3.50 7.59 -9.82
C VAL A 193 -3.56 6.29 -9.00
N VAL A 194 -3.57 6.40 -7.65
CA VAL A 194 -3.72 5.23 -6.77
C VAL A 194 -5.11 4.59 -6.91
N LEU A 195 -6.17 5.41 -6.97
CA LEU A 195 -7.54 4.91 -7.18
C LEU A 195 -7.69 4.23 -8.55
N GLU A 196 -7.08 4.78 -9.60
CA GLU A 196 -7.02 4.16 -10.93
C GLU A 196 -6.29 2.80 -10.90
N ALA A 197 -5.23 2.69 -10.09
CA ALA A 197 -4.54 1.42 -9.92
C ALA A 197 -5.40 0.36 -9.18
N HIS A 198 -6.20 0.76 -8.18
CA HIS A 198 -7.16 -0.16 -7.57
C HIS A 198 -8.26 -0.59 -8.55
N ILE A 199 -8.63 0.26 -9.53
CA ILE A 199 -9.52 -0.18 -10.62
C ILE A 199 -8.85 -1.28 -11.46
N ASP A 200 -7.55 -1.13 -11.78
CA ASP A 200 -6.80 -2.17 -12.50
C ASP A 200 -6.70 -3.47 -11.68
N GLU A 201 -6.55 -3.37 -10.35
CA GLU A 201 -6.57 -4.50 -9.42
C GLU A 201 -7.93 -5.23 -9.43
N VAL A 202 -9.04 -4.49 -9.41
CA VAL A 202 -10.39 -5.05 -9.56
C VAL A 202 -10.53 -5.77 -10.90
N ARG A 203 -10.05 -5.17 -11.99
CA ARG A 203 -10.06 -5.79 -13.32
C ARG A 203 -9.19 -7.05 -13.36
N PHE A 204 -8.08 -7.07 -12.64
CA PHE A 204 -7.22 -8.24 -12.49
C PHE A 204 -7.95 -9.39 -11.78
N LEU A 205 -8.61 -9.11 -10.67
CA LEU A 205 -9.44 -10.09 -9.94
C LEU A 205 -10.62 -10.62 -10.77
N GLN A 206 -11.19 -9.78 -11.65
CA GLN A 206 -12.26 -10.17 -12.56
C GLN A 206 -11.78 -10.91 -13.81
N GLY A 207 -10.46 -11.08 -14.00
CA GLY A 207 -9.88 -11.70 -15.19
C GLY A 207 -10.01 -10.85 -16.47
N ARG A 208 -10.23 -9.53 -16.34
CA ARG A 208 -10.34 -8.59 -17.46
C ARG A 208 -8.99 -8.08 -17.97
N VAL A 209 -7.92 -8.31 -17.20
CA VAL A 209 -6.53 -8.09 -17.61
C VAL A 209 -5.72 -9.39 -17.42
N PRO A 210 -4.56 -9.54 -18.07
CA PRO A 210 -3.77 -10.78 -17.97
C PRO A 210 -3.45 -11.16 -16.53
N ASN A 211 -3.88 -12.35 -16.10
CA ASN A 211 -3.62 -12.87 -14.77
C ASN A 211 -2.22 -13.50 -14.68
N ASN A 212 -1.19 -12.65 -14.68
CA ASN A 212 0.21 -13.06 -14.59
C ASN A 212 1.01 -12.14 -13.66
N PHE A 213 2.18 -12.64 -13.24
CA PHE A 213 3.08 -11.95 -12.32
C PHE A 213 3.47 -10.55 -12.77
N SER A 214 3.83 -10.37 -14.05
CA SER A 214 4.23 -9.06 -14.58
C SER A 214 3.11 -8.02 -14.45
N THR A 215 1.87 -8.39 -14.76
CA THR A 215 0.71 -7.50 -14.67
C THR A 215 0.43 -7.13 -13.22
N TYR A 216 0.47 -8.13 -12.33
CA TYR A 216 0.29 -7.93 -10.90
C TYR A 216 1.33 -6.94 -10.34
N ILE A 217 2.61 -7.11 -10.67
CA ILE A 217 3.67 -6.23 -10.17
C ILE A 217 3.49 -4.77 -10.63
N THR A 218 3.00 -4.53 -11.84
CA THR A 218 2.67 -3.17 -12.33
C THR A 218 1.49 -2.54 -11.59
N ILE A 219 0.50 -3.35 -11.20
CA ILE A 219 -0.62 -2.91 -10.38
C ILE A 219 -0.13 -2.62 -8.96
N ARG A 220 0.58 -3.58 -8.36
CA ARG A 220 1.08 -3.53 -6.98
C ARG A 220 2.01 -2.36 -6.71
N SER A 221 2.85 -1.99 -7.68
CA SER A 221 3.72 -0.82 -7.59
C SER A 221 2.96 0.52 -7.55
N ARG A 222 1.64 0.51 -7.75
CA ARG A 222 0.77 1.68 -7.63
C ARG A 222 -0.22 1.54 -6.47
N THR A 223 -0.71 0.33 -6.18
CA THR A 223 -1.66 0.06 -5.07
C THR A 223 -1.02 0.02 -3.69
N ILE A 224 0.33 0.04 -3.56
CA ILE A 224 0.99 0.26 -2.27
C ILE A 224 0.85 1.72 -1.75
N ALA A 225 0.17 2.59 -2.51
CA ALA A 225 -0.27 3.92 -2.08
C ALA A 225 0.85 4.90 -1.63
N LEU A 226 2.09 4.72 -2.10
CA LEU A 226 3.20 5.61 -1.72
C LEU A 226 3.29 6.90 -2.54
N ASN A 227 2.76 6.91 -3.77
CA ASN A 227 2.94 8.01 -4.71
C ASN A 227 2.52 9.40 -4.17
N PRO A 228 1.40 9.54 -3.44
CA PRO A 228 1.00 10.84 -2.89
C PRO A 228 2.02 11.44 -1.91
N PHE A 229 2.77 10.63 -1.17
CA PHE A 229 3.86 11.14 -0.33
C PHE A 229 4.97 11.76 -1.19
N PHE A 230 5.36 11.06 -2.27
CA PHE A 230 6.44 11.49 -3.13
C PHE A 230 6.12 12.78 -3.88
N GLU A 231 4.90 12.93 -4.38
CA GLU A 231 4.49 14.15 -5.09
C GLU A 231 4.43 15.37 -4.17
N VAL A 232 4.00 15.21 -2.92
CA VAL A 232 4.06 16.31 -1.94
C VAL A 232 5.49 16.68 -1.59
N ILE A 233 6.37 15.70 -1.34
CA ILE A 233 7.80 15.97 -1.07
C ILE A 233 8.42 16.72 -2.25
N LYS A 234 8.18 16.27 -3.49
CA LYS A 234 8.68 16.97 -4.67
C LYS A 234 8.16 18.41 -4.73
N THR A 235 6.86 18.62 -4.52
CA THR A 235 6.24 19.94 -4.66
C THR A 235 6.70 20.93 -3.59
N GLU A 236 6.95 20.45 -2.37
CA GLU A 236 7.37 21.30 -1.24
C GLU A 236 8.86 21.65 -1.29
N PHE A 237 9.69 20.73 -1.74
CA PHE A 237 11.13 20.91 -1.67
C PHE A 237 11.71 21.39 -3.00
N LEU A 238 11.21 20.92 -4.15
CA LEU A 238 11.75 21.27 -5.47
C LEU A 238 11.06 22.49 -6.07
N ALA A 239 11.85 23.36 -6.70
CA ALA A 239 11.37 24.37 -7.61
C ALA A 239 10.82 23.75 -8.90
N GLU A 240 9.85 24.40 -9.55
CA GLU A 240 9.24 23.91 -10.80
C GLU A 240 10.27 23.64 -11.92
N THR A 241 11.36 24.41 -11.95
CA THR A 241 12.47 24.19 -12.91
C THR A 241 13.16 22.85 -12.72
N GLU A 242 13.12 22.29 -11.51
CA GLU A 242 13.68 21.00 -11.13
C GLU A 242 12.68 19.85 -11.39
N TRP A 243 11.45 20.13 -11.81
CA TRP A 243 10.50 19.08 -12.20
C TRP A 243 10.77 18.54 -13.61
N GLN A 244 11.69 19.16 -14.37
CA GLN A 244 12.04 18.73 -15.72
C GLN A 244 12.60 17.29 -15.79
N PHE A 245 12.96 16.67 -14.65
CA PHE A 245 13.37 15.27 -14.56
C PHE A 245 12.20 14.27 -14.47
N ASN A 246 10.95 14.66 -14.83
CA ASN A 246 9.72 13.88 -14.58
C ASN A 246 9.86 12.37 -14.87
N SER A 247 10.39 11.97 -16.04
CA SER A 247 10.48 10.55 -16.37
C SER A 247 11.45 9.75 -15.48
N ALA A 248 12.48 10.39 -14.90
CA ALA A 248 13.40 9.74 -13.98
C ALA A 248 12.83 9.71 -12.55
N TRP A 249 12.12 10.78 -12.14
CA TRP A 249 11.36 10.80 -10.88
C TRP A 249 10.31 9.69 -10.84
N GLU A 250 9.46 9.61 -11.87
CA GLU A 250 8.41 8.60 -11.99
C GLU A 250 8.98 7.18 -11.94
N LYS A 251 10.09 6.93 -12.63
CA LYS A 251 10.77 5.62 -12.61
C LYS A 251 11.31 5.27 -11.23
N LEU A 252 11.95 6.21 -10.54
CA LEU A 252 12.43 5.99 -9.18
C LEU A 252 11.27 5.69 -8.22
N GLN A 253 10.22 6.51 -8.24
CA GLN A 253 9.03 6.35 -7.40
C GLN A 253 8.34 5.00 -7.66
N LEU A 254 8.21 4.60 -8.92
CA LEU A 254 7.60 3.33 -9.30
C LEU A 254 8.42 2.13 -8.82
N GLU A 255 9.74 2.18 -8.92
CA GLU A 255 10.61 1.10 -8.43
C GLU A 255 10.64 1.03 -6.90
N VAL A 256 10.68 2.16 -6.20
CA VAL A 256 10.56 2.17 -4.72
C VAL A 256 9.21 1.60 -4.30
N SER A 257 8.12 1.98 -4.98
CA SER A 257 6.79 1.46 -4.71
C SER A 257 6.68 -0.04 -5.02
N ARG A 258 7.33 -0.51 -6.08
CA ARG A 258 7.44 -1.96 -6.38
C ARG A 258 8.17 -2.70 -5.26
N VAL A 259 9.32 -2.19 -4.84
CA VAL A 259 10.12 -2.76 -3.74
C VAL A 259 9.27 -2.84 -2.47
N ALA A 260 8.63 -1.74 -2.07
CA ALA A 260 7.77 -1.71 -0.89
C ALA A 260 6.58 -2.70 -1.01
N GLY A 261 5.93 -2.76 -2.17
CA GLY A 261 4.85 -3.73 -2.44
C GLY A 261 5.33 -5.18 -2.30
N LEU A 262 6.53 -5.50 -2.80
CA LEU A 262 7.12 -6.84 -2.65
C LEU A 262 7.52 -7.15 -1.20
N GLN A 263 8.04 -6.18 -0.46
CA GLN A 263 8.31 -6.35 0.98
C GLN A 263 7.02 -6.71 1.73
N ASN A 264 5.92 -6.02 1.40
CA ASN A 264 4.60 -6.30 1.97
C ASN A 264 4.17 -7.75 1.72
N ASP A 265 4.23 -8.18 0.46
CA ASP A 265 3.81 -9.52 0.03
C ASP A 265 4.70 -10.62 0.62
N LEU A 266 6.01 -10.40 0.70
CA LEU A 266 6.97 -11.36 1.23
C LEU A 266 6.84 -11.54 2.75
N ILE A 267 6.70 -10.45 3.50
CA ILE A 267 6.61 -10.47 4.95
C ILE A 267 5.21 -10.91 5.41
N GLY A 268 4.17 -10.52 4.67
CA GLY A 268 2.78 -10.93 4.92
C GLY A 268 2.42 -12.32 4.45
N LEU A 269 3.30 -12.98 3.67
CA LEU A 269 3.02 -14.25 3.02
C LEU A 269 2.37 -15.30 3.92
N ALA A 270 2.90 -15.49 5.13
CA ALA A 270 2.39 -16.52 6.04
C ALA A 270 0.90 -16.31 6.39
N ARG A 271 0.52 -15.07 6.70
CA ARG A 271 -0.87 -14.69 6.99
C ARG A 271 -1.72 -14.73 5.73
N ASP A 272 -1.20 -14.22 4.62
CA ASP A 272 -1.92 -14.15 3.34
C ASP A 272 -2.27 -15.57 2.83
N LEU A 273 -1.38 -16.56 3.03
CA LEU A 273 -1.66 -17.97 2.75
C LEU A 273 -2.77 -18.54 3.67
N GLU A 274 -2.73 -18.22 4.97
CA GLU A 274 -3.74 -18.65 5.95
C GLU A 274 -5.13 -18.12 5.56
N ASP A 275 -5.23 -16.81 5.31
CA ASP A 275 -6.47 -16.13 4.94
C ASP A 275 -6.92 -16.48 3.51
N GLY A 276 -6.02 -16.97 2.65
CA GLY A 276 -6.31 -17.26 1.24
C GLY A 276 -6.38 -16.02 0.36
N GLU A 277 -5.64 -14.99 0.75
CA GLU A 277 -5.47 -13.79 -0.03
C GLU A 277 -4.98 -14.16 -1.43
N GLN A 278 -5.66 -13.60 -2.43
CA GLN A 278 -5.35 -13.84 -3.83
C GLN A 278 -4.24 -12.88 -4.27
N LEU A 279 -4.28 -11.63 -3.82
CA LEU A 279 -3.37 -10.57 -4.24
C LEU A 279 -2.08 -10.57 -3.42
N ASN A 280 -1.22 -11.53 -3.72
CA ASN A 280 0.14 -11.62 -3.22
C ASN A 280 1.05 -12.09 -4.36
N ALA A 281 2.22 -11.47 -4.52
CA ALA A 281 3.22 -11.77 -5.56
C ALA A 281 3.52 -13.27 -5.69
N ILE A 282 3.72 -13.95 -4.56
CA ILE A 282 4.05 -15.37 -4.50
C ILE A 282 2.83 -16.19 -4.93
N THR A 283 1.66 -15.88 -4.38
CA THR A 283 0.40 -16.55 -4.75
C THR A 283 0.16 -16.43 -6.25
N VAL A 284 0.22 -15.22 -6.82
CA VAL A 284 0.04 -14.94 -8.26
C VAL A 284 1.06 -15.72 -9.11
N LEU A 285 2.32 -15.75 -8.70
CA LEU A 285 3.36 -16.48 -9.41
C LEU A 285 3.07 -17.98 -9.41
N MET A 286 2.70 -18.57 -8.26
CA MET A 286 2.32 -19.98 -8.16
C MET A 286 1.13 -20.34 -9.06
N ARG A 287 0.12 -19.45 -9.16
CA ARG A 287 -1.03 -19.62 -10.09
C ARG A 287 -0.59 -19.79 -11.53
N SER A 288 0.41 -19.00 -11.93
CA SER A 288 0.96 -19.02 -13.30
C SER A 288 1.59 -20.37 -13.66
N TYR A 289 1.97 -21.18 -12.67
CA TYR A 289 2.52 -22.52 -12.82
C TYR A 289 1.53 -23.65 -12.44
N GLY A 290 0.24 -23.34 -12.31
CA GLY A 290 -0.81 -24.32 -12.02
C GLY A 290 -0.88 -24.78 -10.56
N GLY A 291 -0.17 -24.11 -9.64
CA GLY A 291 -0.19 -24.45 -8.21
C GLY A 291 -1.24 -23.64 -7.46
N ILE A 292 -2.48 -24.13 -7.36
CA ILE A 292 -3.50 -23.53 -6.50
C ILE A 292 -4.49 -24.58 -6.00
N ASP A 293 -4.00 -25.55 -5.22
CA ASP A 293 -4.89 -26.21 -4.27
C ASP A 293 -4.35 -25.95 -2.86
N LYS A 294 -5.13 -25.26 -2.02
CA LYS A 294 -4.81 -25.06 -0.60
C LYS A 294 -4.64 -26.40 0.11
N ALA A 295 -5.27 -27.47 -0.37
CA ALA A 295 -5.16 -28.81 0.19
C ALA A 295 -3.80 -29.47 -0.09
N GLU A 296 -3.09 -29.05 -1.14
CA GLU A 296 -1.80 -29.62 -1.57
C GLU A 296 -0.82 -28.51 -1.96
N LEU A 297 -0.45 -27.68 -0.97
CA LEU A 297 0.58 -26.67 -1.17
C LEU A 297 1.92 -27.35 -1.53
N ASN A 298 2.31 -27.26 -2.81
CA ASN A 298 3.59 -27.78 -3.27
C ASN A 298 4.74 -26.96 -2.67
N SER A 299 5.40 -27.51 -1.65
CA SER A 299 6.48 -26.84 -0.91
C SER A 299 7.65 -26.46 -1.81
N ALA A 300 8.02 -27.30 -2.78
CA ALA A 300 9.09 -27.01 -3.72
C ALA A 300 8.74 -25.82 -4.63
N LEU A 301 7.50 -25.76 -5.13
CA LEU A 301 7.02 -24.63 -5.93
C LEU A 301 6.95 -23.34 -5.10
N LEU A 302 6.47 -23.42 -3.85
CA LEU A 302 6.42 -22.28 -2.93
C LEU A 302 7.82 -21.72 -2.69
N SER A 303 8.79 -22.57 -2.31
CA SER A 303 10.18 -22.15 -2.09
C SER A 303 10.80 -21.51 -3.33
N TRP A 304 10.54 -22.07 -4.52
CA TRP A 304 11.01 -21.47 -5.77
C TRP A 304 10.37 -20.10 -6.02
N CYS A 305 9.05 -19.95 -5.85
CA CYS A 305 8.37 -18.68 -6.04
C CYS A 305 8.85 -17.60 -5.04
N ILE A 306 9.11 -17.98 -3.78
CA ILE A 306 9.69 -17.08 -2.78
C ILE A 306 11.07 -16.58 -3.25
N ALA A 307 11.92 -17.47 -3.79
CA ALA A 307 13.23 -17.10 -4.29
C ALA A 307 13.14 -16.14 -5.49
N GLU A 308 12.24 -16.40 -6.44
CA GLU A 308 12.03 -15.52 -7.61
C GLU A 308 11.52 -14.14 -7.21
N VAL A 309 10.53 -14.07 -6.31
CA VAL A 309 9.99 -12.78 -5.82
C VAL A 309 11.05 -12.02 -5.02
N SER A 310 11.87 -12.71 -4.22
CA SER A 310 13.01 -12.10 -3.51
C SER A 310 14.06 -11.57 -4.49
N ALA A 311 14.34 -12.31 -5.57
CA ALA A 311 15.26 -11.87 -6.61
C ALA A 311 14.74 -10.62 -7.35
N GLU A 312 13.44 -10.59 -7.70
CA GLU A 312 12.81 -9.41 -8.31
C GLU A 312 12.86 -8.18 -7.38
N HIS A 313 12.64 -8.37 -6.07
CA HIS A 313 12.81 -7.32 -5.07
C HIS A 313 14.24 -6.76 -5.07
N ASN A 314 15.26 -7.62 -4.98
CA ASN A 314 16.66 -7.19 -4.93
C ASN A 314 17.11 -6.53 -6.24
N GLN A 315 16.58 -6.99 -7.38
CA GLN A 315 16.76 -6.32 -8.65
C GLN A 315 16.10 -4.93 -8.66
N GLY A 316 14.92 -4.79 -8.05
CA GLY A 316 14.25 -3.51 -7.81
C GLY A 316 15.13 -2.51 -7.08
N ILE A 317 15.83 -2.92 -6.02
CA ILE A 317 16.79 -2.07 -5.30
C ILE A 317 17.90 -1.56 -6.22
N THR A 318 18.45 -2.44 -7.06
CA THR A 318 19.47 -2.05 -8.04
C THR A 318 18.93 -1.01 -9.03
N ARG A 319 17.68 -1.15 -9.47
CA ARG A 319 17.01 -0.17 -10.36
C ARG A 319 16.73 1.15 -9.64
N CYS A 320 16.35 1.14 -8.36
CA CYS A 320 16.20 2.36 -7.56
C CYS A 320 17.51 3.16 -7.52
N LEU A 321 18.63 2.51 -7.21
CA LEU A 321 19.93 3.18 -7.15
C LEU A 321 20.39 3.68 -8.52
N TYR A 322 20.10 2.93 -9.58
CA TYR A 322 20.33 3.37 -10.95
C TYR A 322 19.57 4.67 -11.26
N TYR A 323 18.26 4.73 -11.01
CA TYR A 323 17.46 5.93 -11.30
C TYR A 323 17.80 7.12 -10.41
N ALA A 324 18.11 6.89 -9.13
CA ALA A 324 18.63 7.92 -8.24
C ALA A 324 19.91 8.57 -8.80
N SER A 325 20.77 7.75 -9.39
CA SER A 325 22.03 8.20 -9.98
C SER A 325 21.83 8.94 -11.30
N GLN A 326 20.87 8.51 -12.11
CA GLN A 326 20.46 9.27 -13.30
C GLN A 326 19.93 10.67 -12.92
N LEU A 327 19.15 10.79 -11.85
CA LEU A 327 18.68 12.08 -11.35
C LEU A 327 19.85 12.99 -10.94
N HIS A 328 20.83 12.46 -10.19
CA HIS A 328 22.03 13.20 -9.80
C HIS A 328 22.85 13.66 -11.02
N LEU A 329 23.09 12.77 -12.00
CA LEU A 329 23.84 13.10 -13.20
C LEU A 329 23.11 14.15 -14.05
N THR A 330 21.80 14.02 -14.22
CA THR A 330 21.01 14.98 -15.00
C THR A 330 20.99 16.36 -14.31
N ALA A 331 20.86 16.41 -12.99
CA ALA A 331 20.95 17.65 -12.22
C ALA A 331 22.29 18.36 -12.45
N LYS A 332 23.39 17.60 -12.44
CA LYS A 332 24.74 18.11 -12.74
C LYS A 332 24.87 18.62 -14.17
N GLU A 333 24.33 17.91 -15.15
CA GLU A 333 24.35 18.30 -16.57
C GLU A 333 23.57 19.59 -16.83
N LEU A 334 22.45 19.80 -16.12
CA LEU A 334 21.71 21.06 -16.14
C LEU A 334 22.41 22.20 -15.38
N GLY A 335 23.55 21.94 -14.76
CA GLY A 335 24.32 22.93 -14.02
C GLY A 335 23.70 23.30 -12.67
N LEU A 336 22.85 22.45 -12.09
CA LEU A 336 22.39 22.64 -10.71
C LEU A 336 23.59 22.51 -9.76
N GLN A 337 23.75 23.48 -8.88
CA GLN A 337 24.84 23.56 -7.89
C GLN A 337 24.34 24.18 -6.60
N GLY A 338 25.06 23.92 -5.50
CA GLY A 338 24.70 24.43 -4.17
C GLY A 338 23.30 23.97 -3.76
N ALA A 339 22.48 24.92 -3.27
CA ALA A 339 21.18 24.62 -2.68
C ALA A 339 20.22 23.83 -3.60
N ALA A 340 20.21 24.08 -4.91
CA ALA A 340 19.34 23.35 -5.85
C ALA A 340 19.75 21.86 -5.98
N MET A 341 21.06 21.61 -5.98
CA MET A 341 21.59 20.25 -5.98
C MET A 341 21.26 19.56 -4.65
N ASP A 342 21.51 20.24 -3.52
CA ASP A 342 21.27 19.71 -2.17
C ASP A 342 19.78 19.32 -1.99
N THR A 343 18.86 20.14 -2.49
CA THR A 343 17.42 19.86 -2.47
C THR A 343 17.06 18.66 -3.34
N THR A 344 17.61 18.58 -4.56
CA THR A 344 17.37 17.42 -5.45
C THR A 344 17.83 16.13 -4.77
N GLU A 345 19.03 16.14 -4.20
CA GLU A 345 19.59 14.99 -3.48
C GLU A 345 18.77 14.66 -2.22
N PHE A 346 18.28 15.67 -1.51
CA PHE A 346 17.39 15.51 -0.36
C PHE A 346 16.11 14.77 -0.75
N VAL A 347 15.45 15.15 -1.84
CA VAL A 347 14.21 14.48 -2.31
C VAL A 347 14.48 13.05 -2.77
N VAL A 348 15.54 12.81 -3.54
CA VAL A 348 15.92 11.44 -3.94
C VAL A 348 16.18 10.56 -2.72
N ARG A 349 16.94 11.08 -1.75
CA ARG A 349 17.22 10.36 -0.51
C ARG A 349 15.93 9.99 0.21
N HIS A 350 14.95 10.88 0.32
CA HIS A 350 13.66 10.59 0.98
C HIS A 350 12.86 9.50 0.26
N ILE A 351 12.85 9.51 -1.07
CA ILE A 351 12.19 8.46 -1.85
C ILE A 351 12.90 7.12 -1.63
N LEU A 352 14.23 7.07 -1.71
CA LEU A 352 15.00 5.84 -1.49
C LEU A 352 14.91 5.31 -0.04
N LEU A 353 14.83 6.21 0.93
CA LEU A 353 14.76 5.88 2.35
C LEU A 353 13.58 4.96 2.66
N LEU A 354 12.49 5.09 1.91
CA LEU A 354 11.30 4.23 2.04
C LEU A 354 11.62 2.75 1.84
N CYS A 355 12.60 2.37 1.02
CA CYS A 355 13.00 0.96 0.89
C CYS A 355 13.48 0.37 2.23
N GLU A 356 14.19 1.16 3.05
CA GLU A 356 14.69 0.72 4.36
C GLU A 356 13.62 0.85 5.44
N THR A 357 12.93 1.99 5.49
CA THR A 357 12.00 2.30 6.58
C THR A 357 10.68 1.55 6.44
N HIS A 358 10.20 1.31 5.22
CA HIS A 358 9.03 0.43 4.98
C HIS A 358 9.33 -1.01 5.39
N LEU A 359 10.54 -1.52 5.13
CA LEU A 359 10.94 -2.86 5.57
C LEU A 359 10.89 -2.98 7.09
N LYS A 360 11.45 -2.00 7.82
CA LYS A 360 11.41 -1.95 9.29
C LYS A 360 9.99 -1.86 9.82
N TRP A 361 9.15 -1.04 9.19
CA TRP A 361 7.75 -0.96 9.56
C TRP A 361 7.02 -2.30 9.34
N CYS A 362 7.24 -2.97 8.22
CA CYS A 362 6.65 -4.30 7.98
C CYS A 362 7.15 -5.34 8.99
N ALA A 363 8.45 -5.35 9.31
CA ALA A 363 9.02 -6.32 10.25
C ALA A 363 8.59 -6.08 11.71
N SER A 364 8.34 -4.83 12.10
CA SER A 364 7.93 -4.47 13.47
C SER A 364 6.42 -4.43 13.66
N SER A 365 5.65 -4.29 12.57
CA SER A 365 4.20 -4.19 12.64
C SER A 365 3.57 -5.53 13.01
N LYS A 366 2.73 -5.49 14.06
CA LYS A 366 1.90 -6.63 14.47
C LYS A 366 0.99 -7.16 13.37
N ARG A 367 0.71 -6.34 12.35
CA ARG A 367 -0.07 -6.75 11.16
C ARG A 367 0.51 -8.03 10.54
N TYR A 368 1.83 -8.22 10.59
CA TYR A 368 2.51 -9.36 9.96
C TYR A 368 3.00 -10.43 10.95
N SER A 369 2.88 -10.20 12.26
CA SER A 369 3.19 -11.22 13.25
C SER A 369 2.10 -12.30 13.22
N VAL A 370 2.40 -13.47 12.66
CA VAL A 370 1.55 -14.65 12.81
C VAL A 370 1.41 -14.91 14.30
N LYS A 371 0.18 -14.81 14.83
CA LYS A 371 -0.08 -15.20 16.22
C LYS A 371 0.36 -16.65 16.35
N SER A 372 1.48 -16.87 17.03
CA SER A 372 1.90 -18.21 17.37
C SER A 372 0.79 -18.79 18.24
N CYS A 373 -0.06 -19.63 17.64
CA CYS A 373 -0.98 -20.49 18.37
C CYS A 373 -0.13 -21.50 19.15
N ILE A 374 0.55 -21.03 20.19
CA ILE A 374 1.08 -21.88 21.24
C ILE A 374 -0.15 -22.28 22.05
N SER A 375 -0.56 -23.53 21.85
CA SER A 375 -1.44 -24.23 22.77
C SER A 375 -0.86 -24.11 24.19
N GLN A 376 -1.38 -23.19 25.00
CA GLN A 376 -1.15 -23.18 26.44
C GLN A 376 -1.85 -24.40 27.03
N ARG A 377 -1.17 -25.55 27.03
CA ARG A 377 -1.40 -26.54 28.08
C ARG A 377 -0.81 -25.95 29.36
N HIS A 378 -1.69 -25.72 30.32
CA HIS A 378 -1.38 -25.23 31.65
C HIS A 378 -0.22 -25.98 32.31
N SER A 379 0.75 -25.23 32.81
CA SER A 379 1.43 -25.53 34.07
C SER A 379 1.78 -24.20 34.72
N ILE A 380 1.00 -23.88 35.77
CA ILE A 380 1.14 -22.72 36.63
C ILE A 380 2.47 -22.83 37.38
N HIS A 381 3.30 -21.79 37.31
CA HIS A 381 4.27 -21.50 38.37
C HIS A 381 4.32 -19.98 38.58
N PRO A 382 4.09 -19.49 39.81
CA PRO A 382 4.17 -18.07 40.14
C PRO A 382 5.64 -17.68 40.34
N ASP A 383 5.92 -16.39 40.19
CA ASP A 383 7.20 -15.70 40.45
C ASP A 383 8.06 -15.41 39.20
N SER A 384 7.60 -14.46 38.39
CA SER A 384 8.49 -13.59 37.60
C SER A 384 7.85 -12.22 37.34
N PRO A 385 8.56 -11.10 37.58
CA PRO A 385 8.00 -9.75 37.44
C PRO A 385 8.06 -9.22 36.00
N PHE A 386 6.86 -8.90 35.48
CA PHE A 386 6.49 -7.87 34.50
C PHE A 386 7.53 -7.42 33.44
N LEU A 387 7.33 -7.90 32.20
CA LEU A 387 7.66 -7.18 30.97
C LEU A 387 6.37 -6.52 30.43
N PRO A 388 6.41 -5.29 29.90
CA PRO A 388 5.21 -4.64 29.37
C PRO A 388 4.75 -5.32 28.08
N THR A 389 3.57 -5.93 28.16
CA THR A 389 2.83 -6.47 27.02
C THR A 389 2.31 -5.29 26.19
N VAL A 390 2.89 -5.05 25.02
CA VAL A 390 2.38 -4.03 24.08
C VAL A 390 1.02 -4.50 23.56
N CYS A 391 0.03 -3.62 23.64
CA CYS A 391 -1.41 -3.89 23.58
C CYS A 391 -1.95 -4.36 22.22
N ASP A 392 -2.94 -5.26 22.27
CA ASP A 392 -3.79 -5.72 21.16
C ASP A 392 -4.73 -4.59 20.71
N SER A 393 -4.66 -4.17 19.44
CA SER A 393 -5.72 -3.35 18.81
C SER A 393 -5.64 -3.41 17.28
N TYR A 394 -5.91 -4.59 16.74
CA TYR A 394 -6.59 -4.75 15.45
C TYR A 394 -7.44 -6.02 15.55
N THR A 395 -8.51 -5.92 16.35
CA THR A 395 -9.54 -6.93 16.42
C THR A 395 -10.42 -6.75 15.19
N ARG A 396 -10.43 -7.73 14.29
CA ARG A 396 -11.48 -7.89 13.28
C ARG A 396 -12.83 -7.61 13.94
N VAL A 397 -13.59 -6.65 13.43
CA VAL A 397 -15.03 -6.63 13.69
C VAL A 397 -15.56 -7.91 13.07
N ALA A 398 -15.71 -8.94 13.91
CA ALA A 398 -16.42 -10.15 13.56
C ALA A 398 -17.89 -9.75 13.34
N MET A 399 -18.24 -9.39 12.10
CA MET A 399 -19.64 -9.39 11.72
C MET A 399 -20.11 -10.84 11.68
N VAL A 400 -21.10 -11.08 12.54
CA VAL A 400 -21.87 -12.32 12.71
C VAL A 400 -22.15 -12.95 11.34
N LYS A 401 -21.71 -14.20 11.15
CA LYS A 401 -22.20 -15.05 10.06
C LYS A 401 -23.72 -15.17 10.21
N GLY A 402 -24.45 -14.53 9.31
CA GLY A 402 -25.89 -14.74 9.18
C GLY A 402 -26.18 -16.23 8.99
N THR A 403 -27.04 -16.76 9.85
CA THR A 403 -27.62 -18.09 9.71
C THR A 403 -28.36 -18.25 8.37
N PRO A 404 -28.39 -19.45 7.79
CA PRO A 404 -29.13 -19.70 6.57
C PRO A 404 -30.64 -19.64 6.88
N TYR A 405 -31.37 -18.84 6.11
CA TYR A 405 -32.82 -19.01 6.02
C TYR A 405 -33.09 -20.34 5.33
N ALA A 406 -33.50 -21.33 6.13
CA ALA A 406 -34.38 -22.37 5.66
C ALA A 406 -35.78 -21.77 5.56
N ASP A 407 -36.38 -21.82 4.37
CA ASP A 407 -37.81 -22.07 4.29
C ASP A 407 -38.10 -22.89 3.03
N GLY A 408 -38.50 -24.14 3.28
CA GLY A 408 -39.14 -24.97 2.28
C GLY A 408 -40.64 -24.86 2.50
N SER A 409 -41.38 -24.64 1.42
CA SER A 409 -42.77 -25.11 1.35
C SER A 409 -42.97 -25.81 0.02
N GLU A 410 -43.31 -27.09 0.15
CA GLU A 410 -43.78 -27.98 -0.89
C GLU A 410 -45.17 -27.52 -1.38
N GLY A 411 -45.44 -27.76 -2.65
CA GLY A 411 -46.77 -27.59 -3.26
C GLY A 411 -46.80 -28.23 -4.64
N ASN A 412 -47.22 -29.49 -4.66
CA ASN A 412 -47.08 -30.46 -5.74
C ASN A 412 -48.29 -30.47 -6.71
N ILE A 413 -48.10 -31.14 -7.86
CA ILE A 413 -49.08 -31.77 -8.78
C ILE A 413 -49.64 -30.91 -9.93
N GLY A 414 -49.37 -31.37 -11.16
CA GLY A 414 -50.08 -30.96 -12.37
C GLY A 414 -49.50 -31.55 -13.66
N THR A 415 -49.42 -32.87 -13.78
CA THR A 415 -49.15 -33.56 -15.05
C THR A 415 -50.35 -33.44 -15.99
N THR A 416 -50.13 -33.04 -17.24
CA THR A 416 -50.84 -33.60 -18.40
C THR A 416 -49.98 -33.49 -19.65
N SER A 417 -49.85 -34.64 -20.32
CA SER A 417 -49.40 -34.87 -21.68
C SER A 417 -50.36 -34.22 -22.69
N ASP A 418 -49.86 -33.73 -23.83
CA ASP A 418 -49.96 -34.44 -25.11
C ASP A 418 -49.59 -33.59 -26.35
N SER A 419 -49.10 -34.32 -27.36
CA SER A 419 -49.06 -34.02 -28.81
C SER A 419 -48.08 -32.94 -29.32
N ARG A 420 -47.03 -33.29 -30.08
CA ARG A 420 -46.97 -33.64 -31.53
C ARG A 420 -47.35 -32.49 -32.48
N THR A 421 -46.33 -31.93 -33.16
CA THR A 421 -46.18 -31.75 -34.63
C THR A 421 -44.87 -30.97 -34.86
N GLU A 422 -43.81 -31.54 -35.43
CA GLU A 422 -43.50 -31.68 -36.88
C GLU A 422 -43.14 -30.37 -37.63
N SER A 423 -41.96 -30.42 -38.28
CA SER A 423 -41.54 -29.67 -39.49
C SER A 423 -41.23 -28.18 -39.29
N GLN A 424 -40.35 -27.49 -40.02
CA GLN A 424 -39.23 -27.72 -40.95
C GLN A 424 -38.77 -26.29 -41.36
N LEU A 425 -37.61 -26.18 -42.03
CA LEU A 425 -37.17 -25.07 -42.91
C LEU A 425 -36.69 -23.79 -42.20
N GLU A 426 -35.39 -23.46 -42.25
CA GLU A 426 -34.55 -22.96 -43.36
C GLU A 426 -34.45 -21.42 -43.38
N SER A 427 -33.19 -20.98 -43.23
CA SER A 427 -32.48 -19.90 -43.95
C SER A 427 -33.04 -18.48 -44.07
N SER A 428 -32.09 -17.54 -43.90
CA SER A 428 -32.03 -16.14 -44.41
C SER A 428 -32.87 -15.14 -43.60
N VAL A 429 -32.34 -14.06 -43.03
CA VAL A 429 -31.25 -13.13 -43.40
C VAL A 429 -30.51 -12.67 -42.16
#